data_AF-A0A3D2B4U2-F1
#
_entry.id   AF-A0A3D2B4U2-F1
#
_cell.length_a   1.000
_cell.length_b   1.000
_cell.length_c   1.000
_cell.angle_alpha   90.00
_cell.angle_beta   90.00
_cell.angle_gamma   90.00
#
_symmetry.space_group_name_H-M   'P 1'
#
loop_
_entity.id
_entity.type
_entity.pdbx_description
1 polymer ?
#
loop_
_entity_poly.entity_id
_entity_poly.type
_entity_poly.pdbx_seq_one_letter_code
_entity_poly.pdbx_strand_id
1 'polypeptide(L)'
;MAKGMRVKLNYEVSRDPDTGVEVTRLTPPEVTCHRNYFYQKCFFNDGSHLLFAGEFDGHWNYYLLDLKNAEAVQLTEGAGDNTFGGFLS
;
A
#
# COMPACT_ATOMS: atom_id res chain seq x y z
N MET A 1 -3.49 0.34 15.33
CA MET A 1 -2.19 -0.33 15.26
C MET A 1 -1.18 0.75 15.55
N ALA A 2 -0.02 0.39 16.09
CA ALA A 2 1.00 1.38 16.39
C ALA A 2 1.93 1.57 15.18
N LYS A 3 2.50 2.76 15.04
CA LYS A 3 3.60 3.01 14.10
C LYS A 3 4.68 1.93 14.24
N GLY A 4 5.20 1.46 13.10
CA GLY A 4 6.21 0.40 13.03
C GLY A 4 5.64 -1.02 13.01
N MET A 5 4.32 -1.21 13.18
CA MET A 5 3.68 -2.51 12.97
C MET A 5 3.89 -3.01 11.54
N ARG A 6 4.02 -4.33 11.39
CA ARG A 6 4.20 -5.01 10.11
C ARG A 6 2.99 -5.87 9.79
N VAL A 7 2.54 -5.83 8.54
CA VAL A 7 1.43 -6.63 8.02
C VAL A 7 1.92 -7.46 6.84
N LYS A 8 1.72 -8.77 6.90
CA LYS A 8 1.95 -9.67 5.77
C LYS A 8 0.75 -9.57 4.82
N LEU A 9 1.01 -9.22 3.57
CA LEU A 9 0.00 -9.16 2.51
C LEU A 9 0.03 -10.45 1.69
N ASN A 10 -1.13 -10.81 1.14
CA ASN A 10 -1.28 -11.94 0.23
C ASN A 10 -1.63 -11.40 -1.16
N TYR A 11 -0.74 -11.59 -2.12
CA TYR A 11 -0.98 -11.14 -3.49
C TYR A 11 -1.90 -12.11 -4.22
N GLU A 12 -2.87 -11.56 -4.94
CA GLU A 12 -3.76 -12.35 -5.79
C GLU A 12 -3.51 -11.99 -7.24
N VAL A 13 -3.27 -13.01 -8.06
CA VAL A 13 -3.04 -12.86 -9.50
C VAL A 13 -4.31 -13.28 -10.24
N SER A 14 -4.76 -12.44 -11.15
CA SER A 14 -5.86 -12.73 -12.07
C SER A 14 -5.47 -12.35 -13.51
N ARG A 15 -6.32 -12.73 -14.47
CA ARG A 15 -6.20 -12.27 -15.86
C ARG A 15 -7.41 -11.43 -16.20
N ASP A 16 -7.15 -10.28 -16.79
CA ASP A 16 -8.19 -9.42 -17.34
C ASP A 16 -8.94 -10.17 -18.47
N PRO A 17 -10.29 -10.24 -18.43
CA PRO A 17 -11.05 -11.06 -19.37
C PRO A 17 -11.05 -10.53 -20.81
N ASP A 18 -10.80 -9.23 -21.00
CA ASP A 18 -10.88 -8.58 -22.32
C ASP A 18 -9.51 -8.57 -23.02
N THR A 19 -8.43 -8.40 -22.26
CA THR A 19 -7.06 -8.23 -22.78
C THR A 19 -6.16 -9.45 -22.52
N GLY A 20 -6.54 -10.33 -21.59
CA GLY A 20 -5.73 -11.47 -21.15
C GLY A 20 -4.48 -11.11 -20.33
N VAL A 21 -4.25 -9.82 -20.08
CA VAL A 21 -3.11 -9.31 -19.31
C VAL A 21 -3.22 -9.77 -17.85
N GLU A 22 -2.08 -10.14 -17.27
CA GLU A 22 -2.00 -10.52 -15.86
C GLU A 22 -2.09 -9.28 -14.96
N VAL A 23 -2.94 -9.33 -13.94
CA VAL A 23 -3.14 -8.27 -12.95
C VAL A 23 -2.88 -8.85 -11.56
N THR A 24 -2.07 -8.15 -10.75
CA THR A 24 -1.79 -8.55 -9.37
C THR A 24 -2.42 -7.57 -8.39
N ARG A 25 -3.30 -8.04 -7.51
CA ARG A 25 -3.82 -7.29 -6.37
C ARG A 25 -2.85 -7.38 -5.19
N LEU A 26 -2.45 -6.23 -4.64
CA LEU A 26 -1.44 -6.15 -3.58
C LEU A 26 -2.02 -6.14 -2.16
N THR A 27 -3.26 -5.68 -1.99
CA THR A 27 -3.90 -5.47 -0.69
C THR A 27 -5.15 -6.34 -0.53
N PRO A 28 -5.53 -6.68 0.72
CA PRO A 28 -6.76 -7.44 0.99
C PRO A 28 -8.00 -6.64 0.55
N PRO A 29 -9.01 -7.28 -0.06
CA PRO A 29 -10.23 -6.62 -0.50
C PRO A 29 -11.13 -6.15 0.65
N GLU A 30 -10.98 -6.74 1.84
CA GLU A 30 -11.73 -6.38 3.05
C GLU A 30 -11.16 -5.16 3.81
N VAL A 31 -10.03 -4.60 3.38
CA VAL A 31 -9.42 -3.39 3.96
C VAL A 31 -9.33 -2.28 2.92
N THR A 32 -9.91 -1.11 3.22
CA THR A 32 -9.80 0.06 2.36
C THR A 32 -8.35 0.48 2.21
N CYS A 33 -7.84 0.42 0.98
CA CYS A 33 -6.48 0.83 0.64
C CYS A 33 -6.48 1.66 -0.65
N HIS A 34 -5.58 2.63 -0.75
CA HIS A 34 -5.43 3.45 -1.95
C HIS A 34 -4.01 3.98 -2.14
N ARG A 35 -3.69 4.40 -3.36
CA ARG A 35 -2.41 5.04 -3.71
C ARG A 35 -2.47 6.55 -3.44
N ASN A 36 -1.30 7.18 -3.24
CA ASN A 36 -1.18 8.66 -3.19
C ASN A 36 -1.47 9.30 -4.56
N TYR A 37 -1.38 10.63 -4.71
CA TYR A 37 -1.57 11.27 -6.02
C TYR A 37 -0.56 10.79 -7.08
N PHE A 38 -0.96 10.79 -8.36
CA PHE A 38 -0.17 10.16 -9.44
C PHE A 38 1.15 10.88 -9.75
N TYR A 39 1.23 12.18 -9.47
CA TYR A 39 2.44 12.99 -9.67
C TYR A 39 3.39 12.96 -8.47
N GLN A 40 3.04 12.23 -7.40
CA GLN A 40 3.82 12.13 -6.17
C GLN A 40 4.61 10.82 -6.16
N LYS A 41 5.91 10.90 -5.86
CA LYS A 41 6.80 9.72 -5.83
C LYS A 41 6.32 8.73 -4.75
N CYS A 42 5.97 7.51 -5.17
CA CYS A 42 5.56 6.44 -4.27
C CYS A 42 6.35 5.13 -4.45
N PHE A 43 7.24 5.05 -5.43
CA PHE A 43 8.17 3.93 -5.56
C PHE A 43 9.59 4.36 -5.20
N PHE A 44 10.37 3.42 -4.64
CA PHE A 44 11.83 3.56 -4.66
C PHE A 44 12.36 3.49 -6.10
N ASN A 45 13.54 4.07 -6.33
CA ASN A 45 14.14 4.14 -7.66
C ASN A 45 14.43 2.76 -8.25
N ASP A 46 14.67 1.75 -7.40
CA ASP A 46 14.87 0.35 -7.80
C ASP A 46 13.55 -0.45 -7.89
N GLY A 47 12.41 0.20 -7.61
CA GLY A 47 11.09 -0.43 -7.61
C GLY A 47 10.88 -1.46 -6.49
N SER A 48 11.74 -1.52 -5.48
CA SER A 48 11.64 -2.53 -4.41
C SER A 48 10.53 -2.25 -3.40
N HIS A 49 10.17 -0.99 -3.22
CA HIS A 49 9.16 -0.57 -2.26
C HIS A 49 8.10 0.37 -2.85
N LEU A 50 6.90 0.30 -2.27
CA LEU A 50 5.75 1.12 -2.61
C LEU A 50 5.15 1.79 -1.36
N LEU A 51 5.01 3.12 -1.38
CA LEU A 51 4.23 3.89 -0.42
C LEU A 51 2.74 3.81 -0.79
N PHE A 52 1.89 3.46 0.18
CA PHE A 52 0.43 3.44 0.01
C PHE A 52 -0.29 3.77 1.31
N ALA A 53 -1.60 3.99 1.22
CA ALA A 53 -2.49 4.23 2.35
C ALA A 53 -3.38 3.01 2.60
N GLY A 54 -3.63 2.69 3.87
CA GLY A 54 -4.53 1.60 4.27
C GLY A 54 -5.21 1.85 5.61
N GLU A 55 -6.40 1.26 5.78
CA GLU A 55 -7.21 1.29 7.01
C GLU A 55 -7.04 0.01 7.85
N PHE A 56 -5.83 -0.53 7.92
CA PHE A 56 -5.60 -1.78 8.63
C PHE A 56 -5.88 -1.67 10.15
N ASP A 57 -6.01 -0.45 10.65
CA ASP A 57 -6.21 -0.19 12.07
C ASP A 57 -7.37 0.70 12.46
N GLY A 58 -8.35 0.85 11.56
CA GLY A 58 -9.50 1.72 11.76
C GLY A 58 -9.23 3.21 11.55
N HIS A 59 -8.01 3.56 11.15
CA HIS A 59 -7.63 4.90 10.70
C HIS A 59 -6.84 4.80 9.39
N TRP A 60 -6.93 5.82 8.53
CA TRP A 60 -6.14 5.82 7.31
C TRP A 60 -4.72 6.31 7.63
N ASN A 61 -3.75 5.43 7.38
CA ASN A 61 -2.34 5.66 7.66
C ASN A 61 -1.48 5.26 6.46
N TYR A 62 -0.27 5.81 6.41
CA TYR A 62 0.72 5.42 5.41
C TYR A 62 1.46 4.14 5.80
N TYR A 63 1.73 3.33 4.78
CA TYR A 63 2.48 2.09 4.86
C TYR A 63 3.54 2.05 3.76
N LEU A 64 4.71 1.48 4.07
CA LEU A 64 5.73 1.15 3.08
C LEU A 64 5.73 -0.36 2.85
N LEU A 65 5.37 -0.77 1.63
CA LEU A 65 5.34 -2.17 1.20
C LEU A 65 6.68 -2.55 0.61
N ASP A 66 7.33 -3.58 1.15
CA ASP A 66 8.36 -4.37 0.46
C ASP A 66 7.65 -5.30 -0.54
N LEU A 67 7.83 -5.04 -1.84
CA LEU A 67 7.13 -5.74 -2.90
C LEU A 67 7.59 -7.19 -3.07
N LYS A 68 8.85 -7.50 -2.73
CA LYS A 68 9.38 -8.86 -2.85
C LYS A 68 8.87 -9.73 -1.71
N ASN A 69 8.86 -9.18 -0.50
CA ASN A 69 8.52 -9.92 0.70
C ASN A 69 7.03 -9.84 1.04
N ALA A 70 6.23 -9.07 0.31
CA ALA A 70 4.81 -8.84 0.59
C ALA A 70 4.56 -8.44 2.05
N GLU A 71 5.41 -7.55 2.58
CA GLU A 71 5.32 -7.07 3.96
C GLU A 71 5.25 -5.54 3.97
N ALA A 72 4.23 -5.01 4.64
CA ALA A 72 4.01 -3.57 4.77
C ALA A 72 4.30 -3.11 6.20
N VAL A 73 5.13 -2.09 6.37
CA VAL A 73 5.37 -1.44 7.66
C VAL A 73 4.57 -0.13 7.77
N GLN A 74 3.89 0.07 8.90
CA GLN A 74 3.14 1.30 9.19
C GLN A 74 4.09 2.48 9.48
N LEU A 75 3.98 3.55 8.71
CA LEU A 75 4.82 4.75 8.81
C LEU A 75 4.21 5.84 9.69
N THR A 76 2.88 5.94 9.69
CA THR A 76 2.12 6.95 10.45
C THR A 76 1.07 6.31 11.33
N GLU A 77 0.65 7.04 12.36
CA GLU A 77 -0.45 6.69 13.26
C GLU A 77 -1.21 7.97 13.63
N GLY A 78 -2.44 7.82 14.10
CA GLY A 78 -3.30 8.94 14.47
C GLY A 78 -4.75 8.66 14.11
N ALA A 79 -5.67 9.40 14.72
CA ALA A 79 -7.10 9.28 14.43
C ALA A 79 -7.47 9.91 13.08
N GLY A 80 -8.43 9.31 12.38
CA GLY A 80 -8.99 9.85 11.15
C GLY A 80 -8.15 9.55 9.92
N ASP A 81 -7.95 10.56 9.08
CA ASP A 81 -7.25 10.45 7.80
C ASP A 81 -5.88 11.14 7.83
N ASN A 82 -4.82 10.34 7.77
CA ASN A 82 -3.43 10.79 7.78
C ASN A 82 -2.75 10.60 6.41
N THR A 83 -3.52 10.57 5.32
CA THR A 83 -3.06 10.11 4.00
C THR A 83 -2.98 11.19 2.93
N PHE A 84 -3.04 12.46 3.32
CA PHE A 84 -2.89 13.60 2.43
C PHE A 84 -1.46 14.14 2.40
N GLY A 85 -0.91 14.26 1.19
CA GLY A 85 0.35 14.98 0.92
C GLY A 85 1.66 14.21 1.17
N GLY A 86 1.60 12.96 1.60
CA GLY A 86 2.79 12.11 1.78
C GLY A 86 3.37 11.56 0.47
N PHE A 87 4.69 11.64 0.34
CA PHE A 87 5.46 11.11 -0.78
C PHE A 87 6.88 10.74 -0.33
N LEU A 88 7.55 9.92 -1.13
CA LEU A 88 8.96 9.56 -0.93
C LEU A 88 9.84 10.68 -1.49
N SER A 89 10.89 11.07 -0.77
CA SER A 89 11.94 11.96 -1.32
C SER A 89 12.92 11.20 -2.21
#